data_AF-A0A1J4PV82-F1
#
_entry.id   AF-A0A1J4PV82-F1
#
_cell.length_a   1.000
_cell.length_b   1.000
_cell.length_c   1.000
_cell.angle_alpha   90.00
_cell.angle_beta   90.00
_cell.angle_gamma   90.00
#
_symmetry.space_group_name_H-M   'P 1'
#
loop_
_entity.id
_entity.type
_entity.pdbx_description
1 polymer ?
#
loop_
_entity_poly.entity_id
_entity_poly.type
_entity_poly.pdbx_seq_one_letter_code
_entity_poly.pdbx_strand_id
1 'polypeptide(L)'
;MSQRWGLIVEEMRGTYTHSCSATVLEHFLGTREDALARLEERARSYQARHPLNPVRTRLFRTGEGFLLVNDGDTHGFGCRFSVAELLCDSAEEKEAAAAAREAERQQRAALKQAEKEAKRAQRKSRRGL
;
A
#
# COMPACT_ATOMS: atom_id res chain seq x y z
N MET A 1 -2.22 -17.09 9.19
CA MET A 1 -1.93 -16.73 7.78
C MET A 1 -1.56 -15.27 7.75
N SER A 2 -0.39 -14.91 7.22
CA SER A 2 0.04 -13.52 7.11
C SER A 2 -0.53 -12.91 5.83
N GLN A 3 -1.45 -11.96 5.97
CA GLN A 3 -2.01 -11.20 4.85
C GLN A 3 -1.39 -9.81 4.81
N ARG A 4 -1.54 -9.11 3.69
CA ARG A 4 -1.16 -7.69 3.61
C ARG A 4 -2.33 -6.83 4.08
N TRP A 5 -2.08 -6.01 5.09
CA TRP A 5 -3.08 -5.14 5.69
C TRP A 5 -2.75 -3.68 5.41
N GLY A 6 -3.77 -2.89 5.10
CA GLY A 6 -3.74 -1.44 5.08
C GLY A 6 -4.38 -0.87 6.35
N LEU A 7 -3.74 0.14 6.92
CA LEU A 7 -4.29 0.98 7.98
C LEU A 7 -4.86 2.24 7.33
N ILE A 8 -6.16 2.49 7.51
CA ILE A 8 -6.86 3.56 6.80
C ILE A 8 -7.43 4.55 7.81
N VAL A 9 -7.32 5.85 7.49
CA VAL A 9 -8.08 6.90 8.15
C VAL A 9 -9.04 7.54 7.16
N GLU A 10 -10.27 7.72 7.61
CA GLU A 10 -11.35 8.38 6.90
C GLU A 10 -11.72 9.65 7.66
N GLU A 11 -11.44 10.81 7.07
CA GLU A 11 -11.84 12.11 7.60
C GLU A 11 -13.13 12.57 6.94
N MET A 12 -14.16 12.83 7.75
CA MET A 12 -15.36 13.48 7.26
C MET A 12 -15.06 14.95 6.95
N ARG A 13 -15.15 15.35 5.67
CA ARG A 13 -14.96 16.73 5.22
C ARG A 13 -16.31 17.32 4.81
N GLY A 14 -16.57 18.55 5.28
CA GLY A 14 -17.64 19.40 4.78
C GLY A 14 -18.76 19.68 5.79
N THR A 15 -19.28 20.91 5.77
CA THR A 15 -20.45 21.37 6.53
C THR A 15 -21.78 21.02 5.84
N TYR A 16 -21.78 20.70 4.55
CA TYR A 16 -22.99 20.54 3.73
C TYR A 16 -22.98 19.33 2.77
N THR A 17 -21.83 18.71 2.50
CA THR A 17 -21.71 17.49 1.69
C THR A 17 -20.96 16.43 2.48
N HIS A 18 -21.48 15.21 2.51
CA HIS A 18 -20.86 14.05 3.17
C HIS A 18 -19.63 13.55 2.39
N SER A 19 -18.65 14.42 2.12
CA SER A 19 -17.42 14.02 1.46
C SER A 19 -16.50 13.36 2.49
N CYS A 20 -16.21 12.08 2.31
CA CYS A 20 -15.23 11.37 3.13
C CYS A 20 -13.91 11.29 2.34
N SER A 21 -12.80 11.67 2.96
CA SER A 21 -11.47 11.48 2.39
C SER A 21 -10.79 10.31 3.11
N ALA A 22 -10.46 9.26 2.35
CA ALA A 22 -9.71 8.12 2.84
C ALA A 22 -8.21 8.30 2.57
N THR A 23 -7.37 8.01 3.56
CA THR A 23 -5.91 8.01 3.45
C THR A 23 -5.35 6.71 4.01
N VAL A 24 -4.46 6.06 3.27
CA VAL A 24 -3.70 4.90 3.76
C VAL A 24 -2.53 5.42 4.59
N LEU A 25 -2.50 5.07 5.88
CA LEU A 25 -1.46 5.46 6.81
C LEU A 25 -0.21 4.57 6.70
N GLU A 26 -0.43 3.29 6.42
CA GLU A 26 0.60 2.25 6.34
C GLU A 26 0.01 1.02 5.66
N HIS A 27 0.86 0.19 5.04
CA HIS A 27 0.55 -1.19 4.68
C HIS A 27 1.67 -2.12 5.14
N PHE A 28 1.32 -3.31 5.65
CA PHE A 28 2.31 -4.27 6.17
C PHE A 28 1.79 -5.72 6.09
N LEU A 29 2.70 -6.70 6.20
CA LEU A 29 2.35 -8.12 6.28
C LEU A 29 2.19 -8.56 7.73
N GLY A 30 1.07 -9.20 8.07
CA GLY A 30 0.83 -9.67 9.43
C GLY A 30 -0.54 -10.27 9.65
N THR A 31 -0.93 -10.40 10.92
CA THR A 31 -2.26 -10.82 11.33
C THR A 31 -3.22 -9.63 11.43
N ARG A 32 -4.53 -9.90 11.52
CA ARG A 32 -5.53 -8.85 11.75
C ARG A 32 -5.34 -8.20 13.13
N GLU A 33 -4.93 -9.00 14.12
CA GLU A 33 -4.64 -8.56 15.48
C GLU A 33 -3.48 -7.56 15.51
N ASP A 34 -2.40 -7.85 14.78
CA ASP A 34 -1.27 -6.93 14.61
C ASP A 34 -1.74 -5.62 13.95
N ALA A 35 -2.63 -5.70 12.97
CA ALA A 35 -3.16 -4.54 12.26
C ALA A 35 -3.98 -3.64 13.18
N LEU A 36 -4.84 -4.23 14.02
CA LEU A 36 -5.63 -3.49 15.00
C LEU A 36 -4.74 -2.86 16.08
N ALA A 37 -3.71 -3.56 16.55
CA ALA A 37 -2.76 -3.01 17.53
C ALA A 37 -2.03 -1.79 16.98
N ARG A 38 -1.48 -1.90 15.76
CA ARG A 38 -0.82 -0.77 15.07
C ARG A 38 -1.78 0.37 14.78
N LEU A 39 -3.02 0.06 14.36
CA LEU A 39 -4.05 1.06 14.12
C LEU A 39 -4.38 1.84 15.39
N GLU A 40 -4.44 1.17 16.55
CA GLU A 40 -4.68 1.83 17.83
C GLU A 40 -3.58 2.83 18.17
N GLU A 41 -2.31 2.44 18.02
CA GLU A 41 -1.16 3.32 18.23
C GLU A 41 -1.23 4.55 17.33
N ARG A 42 -1.52 4.35 16.03
CA ARG A 42 -1.69 5.44 15.07
C ARG A 42 -2.85 6.35 15.45
N ALA A 43 -4.01 5.80 15.78
CA ALA A 43 -5.20 6.55 16.14
C ALA A 43 -4.98 7.41 17.41
N ARG A 44 -4.22 6.92 18.39
CA ARG A 44 -3.86 7.66 19.61
C ARG A 44 -2.94 8.86 19.33
N SER A 45 -2.04 8.71 18.36
CA SER A 45 -1.10 9.77 17.95
C SER A 45 -1.65 10.72 16.88
N TYR A 46 -2.84 10.43 16.34
CA TYR A 46 -3.36 11.13 15.17
C TYR A 46 -3.81 12.55 15.52
N GLN A 47 -3.22 13.53 14.83
CA GLN A 47 -3.65 14.92 14.89
C GLN A 47 -4.57 15.21 13.71
N ALA A 48 -5.88 15.18 13.97
CA ALA A 48 -6.86 15.56 12.97
C ALA A 48 -6.63 17.00 12.51
N ARG A 49 -6.79 17.26 11.21
CA ARG A 49 -6.61 18.60 10.64
C ARG A 49 -7.63 19.62 11.18
N HIS A 50 -8.78 19.13 11.67
CA HIS A 50 -9.83 19.90 12.29
C HIS A 50 -10.41 19.19 13.54
N PRO A 51 -10.95 19.95 14.51
CA PRO A 51 -10.86 21.40 14.66
C PRO A 51 -9.44 21.84 15.05
N LEU A 52 -9.08 23.11 14.78
CA LEU A 52 -7.76 23.66 15.11
C LEU A 52 -7.48 23.65 16.63
N ASN A 53 -8.52 23.86 17.44
CA ASN A 53 -8.46 23.80 18.90
C ASN A 53 -9.57 22.86 19.39
N PRO A 54 -9.30 21.55 19.57
CA PRO A 54 -10.29 20.64 20.15
C PRO A 54 -10.43 20.93 21.65
N VAL A 55 -11.66 21.13 22.10
CA VAL A 55 -11.98 21.29 23.54
C VAL A 55 -11.85 19.93 24.25
N ARG A 56 -12.19 18.85 23.54
CA ARG A 56 -12.12 17.49 24.05
C ARG A 56 -11.89 16.50 22.91
N THR A 57 -11.03 15.52 23.16
CA THR A 57 -10.76 14.41 22.24
C THR A 57 -11.11 13.08 22.90
N ARG A 58 -11.82 12.21 22.17
CA ARG A 58 -12.24 10.88 22.63
C ARG A 58 -11.93 9.85 21.56
N LEU A 59 -11.36 8.72 21.95
CA LEU A 59 -11.09 7.59 21.07
C LEU A 59 -11.93 6.40 21.51
N PHE A 60 -12.75 5.88 20.60
CA PHE A 60 -13.60 4.72 20.81
C PHE A 60 -13.09 3.54 20.00
N ARG A 61 -13.21 2.33 20.56
CA ARG A 61 -13.02 1.08 19.82
C ARG A 61 -14.34 0.67 19.15
N THR A 62 -14.26 0.17 17.93
CA THR A 62 -15.38 -0.36 17.13
C THR A 62 -15.08 -1.80 16.73
N GLY A 63 -15.99 -2.48 16.02
CA GLY A 63 -15.77 -3.86 15.57
C GLY A 63 -14.57 -4.04 14.62
N GLU A 64 -14.31 -3.03 13.77
CA GLU A 64 -13.32 -3.09 12.69
C GLU A 64 -12.20 -2.04 12.82
N GLY A 65 -12.09 -1.36 13.96
CA GLY A 65 -11.09 -0.31 14.17
C GLY A 65 -11.49 0.68 15.24
N PHE A 66 -11.27 1.98 14.99
CA PHE A 66 -11.45 3.03 16.00
C PHE A 66 -12.18 4.26 15.46
N LEU A 67 -12.85 4.99 16.34
CA LEU A 67 -13.46 6.28 16.03
C LEU A 67 -12.88 7.34 16.94
N LEU A 68 -12.17 8.31 16.37
CA LEU A 68 -11.73 9.50 17.07
C LEU A 68 -12.80 10.58 16.90
N VAL A 69 -13.22 11.17 18.01
CA VAL A 69 -14.17 12.29 18.04
C VAL A 69 -13.51 13.46 18.75
N ASN A 70 -13.42 14.58 18.04
CA ASN A 70 -13.00 15.86 18.58
C ASN A 70 -14.23 16.76 18.74
N ASP A 71 -14.48 17.21 19.96
CA ASP A 71 -15.50 18.22 20.23
C ASP A 71 -14.88 19.60 19.96
N GLY A 72 -15.39 20.29 18.94
CA GLY A 72 -15.12 21.71 18.70
C GLY A 72 -16.19 22.60 19.34
N ASP A 73 -15.97 23.90 19.34
CA ASP A 73 -16.88 24.89 19.94
C ASP A 73 -18.27 24.93 19.28
N THR A 74 -18.36 24.56 17.99
CA THR A 74 -19.60 24.63 17.20
C THR A 74 -20.10 23.26 16.75
N HIS A 75 -19.21 22.37 16.32
CA HIS A 75 -19.55 21.03 15.85
C HIS A 75 -18.47 20.01 16.25
N GLY A 76 -18.90 18.77 16.47
CA GLY A 76 -17.99 17.64 16.61
C GLY A 76 -17.41 17.23 15.26
N PHE A 77 -16.14 16.81 15.25
CA PHE A 77 -15.44 16.27 14.09
C PHE A 77 -15.01 14.83 14.36
N GLY A 78 -15.17 13.96 13.36
CA GLY A 78 -14.88 12.52 13.49
C GLY A 78 -13.85 12.04 12.47
N CYS A 79 -12.91 11.21 12.93
CA CYS A 79 -12.04 10.40 12.08
C CYS A 79 -12.33 8.92 12.33
N ARG A 80 -12.65 8.16 11.28
CA ARG A 80 -12.79 6.71 11.36
C ARG A 80 -11.48 6.05 10.96
N PHE A 81 -10.98 5.17 11.81
CA PHE A 81 -9.80 4.35 11.57
C PHE A 81 -10.25 2.93 11.33
N SER A 82 -9.80 2.31 10.25
CA SER A 82 -10.15 0.93 9.89
C SER A 82 -8.94 0.15 9.42
N VAL A 83 -9.00 -1.17 9.60
CA VAL A 83 -8.08 -2.11 8.97
C VAL A 83 -8.75 -2.72 7.74
N ALA A 84 -7.99 -2.92 6.67
CA ALA A 84 -8.47 -3.60 5.47
C ALA A 84 -7.39 -4.52 4.91
N GLU A 85 -7.77 -5.67 4.39
CA GLU A 85 -6.86 -6.52 3.63
C GLU A 85 -6.62 -5.90 2.25
N LEU A 86 -5.36 -5.81 1.83
CA LEU A 86 -4.98 -5.33 0.50
C LEU A 86 -5.00 -6.50 -0.49
N LEU A 87 -5.97 -6.47 -1.40
CA LEU A 87 -6.17 -7.52 -2.40
C LEU A 87 -5.44 -7.25 -3.72
N CYS A 88 -5.22 -5.99 -4.08
CA CYS A 88 -4.61 -5.58 -5.35
C CYS A 88 -3.91 -4.23 -5.19
N ASP A 89 -2.70 -4.12 -5.75
CA ASP A 89 -1.96 -2.87 -5.91
C ASP A 89 -1.54 -2.71 -7.37
N SER A 90 -2.15 -1.73 -8.05
CA SER A 90 -1.87 -1.45 -9.46
C SER A 90 -0.42 -1.02 -9.74
N ALA A 91 0.31 -0.51 -8.74
CA ALA A 91 1.71 -0.18 -8.89
C ALA A 91 2.56 -1.45 -8.96
N GLU A 92 2.33 -2.40 -8.04
CA GLU A 92 3.01 -3.70 -8.05
C GLU A 92 2.73 -4.50 -9.31
N GLU A 93 1.49 -4.47 -9.81
CA GLU A 93 1.12 -5.12 -11.08
C GLU A 93 1.91 -4.56 -12.27
N LYS A 94 2.08 -3.23 -12.32
CA LYS A 94 2.86 -2.56 -13.37
C LYS A 94 4.35 -2.90 -13.28
N GLU A 95 4.89 -2.95 -12.07
CA GLU A 95 6.30 -3.33 -11.83
C GLU A 95 6.56 -4.78 -12.25
N ALA A 96 5.67 -5.71 -11.87
CA ALA A 96 5.76 -7.11 -12.29
C ALA A 96 5.69 -7.25 -13.82
N ALA A 97 4.79 -6.52 -14.47
CA ALA A 97 4.69 -6.52 -15.93
C ALA A 97 5.94 -5.95 -16.62
N ALA A 98 6.56 -4.91 -16.04
CA ALA A 98 7.81 -4.36 -16.54
C ALA A 98 8.98 -5.35 -16.40
N ALA A 99 9.11 -5.98 -15.23
CA ALA A 99 10.13 -6.99 -14.96
C ALA A 99 10.02 -8.20 -15.90
N ALA A 100 8.79 -8.67 -16.18
CA ALA A 100 8.55 -9.77 -17.12
C ALA A 100 9.04 -9.43 -18.54
N ARG A 101 8.74 -8.22 -19.03
CA ARG A 101 9.20 -7.75 -20.36
C ARG A 101 10.73 -7.64 -20.43
N GLU A 102 11.36 -7.23 -19.33
CA GLU A 102 12.82 -7.15 -19.26
C GLU A 102 13.45 -8.55 -19.26
N ALA A 103 12.92 -9.48 -18.47
CA ALA A 103 13.37 -10.87 -18.45
C ALA A 103 13.26 -11.53 -19.84
N GLU A 104 12.14 -11.33 -20.55
CA GLU A 104 11.97 -11.83 -21.92
C GLU A 104 13.03 -11.25 -22.87
N ARG A 105 13.30 -9.93 -22.78
CA ARG A 105 14.32 -9.28 -23.59
C ARG A 105 15.71 -9.86 -23.31
N GLN A 106 16.05 -10.08 -22.05
CA GLN A 106 17.32 -10.67 -21.63
C GLN A 106 17.46 -12.11 -22.13
N GLN A 107 16.41 -12.93 -21.98
CA GLN A 107 16.38 -14.30 -22.51
C GLN A 107 16.61 -14.31 -24.03
N ARG A 108 15.91 -13.45 -24.77
CA ARG A 108 16.08 -13.35 -26.24
C ARG A 108 17.47 -12.87 -26.64
N ALA A 109 18.06 -11.95 -25.88
CA ALA A 109 19.43 -11.50 -26.11
C ALA A 109 20.45 -12.62 -25.83
N ALA A 110 20.27 -13.37 -24.75
CA ALA A 110 21.12 -14.51 -24.39
C ALA A 110 21.03 -15.62 -25.44
N LEU A 111 19.84 -15.97 -25.92
CA LEU A 111 19.66 -16.94 -27.01
C LEU A 111 20.38 -16.51 -28.29
N LYS A 112 20.21 -15.24 -28.69
CA LYS A 112 20.93 -14.70 -29.86
C LYS A 112 22.43 -14.72 -29.69
N GLN A 113 22.93 -14.49 -28.47
CA GLN A 113 24.35 -14.52 -28.16
C GLN A 113 24.91 -15.95 -28.23
N ALA A 114 24.22 -16.90 -27.61
CA ALA A 114 24.58 -18.31 -27.66
C ALA A 114 24.60 -18.85 -29.10
N GLU A 115 23.62 -18.48 -29.92
CA GLU A 115 23.57 -18.86 -31.33
C GLU A 115 24.77 -18.30 -32.12
N LYS A 116 25.13 -17.03 -31.88
CA LYS A 116 26.31 -16.40 -32.49
C LYS A 116 27.60 -17.09 -32.07
N GLU A 117 27.74 -17.46 -30.80
CA GLU A 117 28.91 -18.16 -30.26
C GLU A 117 29.03 -19.57 -30.83
N ALA A 118 27.94 -20.33 -30.90
CA ALA A 118 27.91 -21.64 -31.54
C ALA A 118 28.31 -21.56 -33.03
N LYS A 119 27.77 -20.60 -33.77
CA LYS A 119 28.15 -20.35 -35.18
C LYS A 119 29.63 -19.98 -35.32
N ARG A 120 30.19 -19.19 -34.41
CA ARG A 120 31.62 -18.83 -34.40
C ARG A 120 32.50 -20.05 -34.11
N ALA A 121 32.13 -20.89 -33.15
CA ALA A 121 32.83 -22.12 -32.83
C ALA A 121 32.83 -23.09 -34.01
N GLN A 122 31.68 -23.27 -34.67
CA GLN A 122 31.54 -24.13 -35.85
C GLN A 122 32.36 -23.64 -37.05
N ARG A 123 32.49 -22.32 -37.24
CA ARG A 123 33.35 -21.75 -38.29
C ARG A 123 34.84 -21.96 -38.01
N LYS A 124 35.25 -21.88 -36.73
CA LYS A 124 36.63 -22.17 -36.32
C LYS A 124 37.00 -23.64 -36.55
N SER A 125 36.12 -24.58 -36.18
CA SER A 125 36.39 -26.02 -36.38
C SER A 125 36.51 -26.42 -37.85
N ARG A 126 35.77 -25.77 -38.76
CA ARG A 126 35.84 -26.04 -40.21
C ARG A 126 37.08 -25.46 -40.91
N ARG A 127 37.85 -24.56 -40.27
CA ARG A 127 39.06 -23.93 -40.83
C ARG A 127 40.37 -24.54 -40.33
N GLY A 128 40.31 -25.56 -39.47
CA GLY A 128 41.47 -26.21 -38.84
C GLY A 128 41.82 -27.61 -39.38
N LEU A 129 41.39 -27.96 -40.59
CA LEU A 129 41.86 -29.11 -41.39
C LEU A 129 42.59 -28.57 -42.61
#